data_AF-A0A0Q9ZHQ6-F1
#
_entry.id   AF-A0A0Q9ZHQ6-F1
#
_cell.length_a   1.000
_cell.length_b   1.000
_cell.length_c   1.000
_cell.angle_alpha   90.00
_cell.angle_beta   90.00
_cell.angle_gamma   90.00
#
_symmetry.space_group_name_H-M   'P 1'
#
loop_
_entity.id
_entity.type
_entity.pdbx_description
1 polymer ?
#
loop_
_entity_poly.entity_id
_entity_poly.type
_entity_poly.pdbx_seq_one_letter_code
_entity_poly.pdbx_strand_id
1 'polypeptide(L)'
;MTLPAWLAAIKFNDDGLIPAIAQDHKSGRILMMAWMNAEALQLTAQTQTAVYFSRSRAKLWHKGESSGHTQTVHDIRLDCDADVIVLSVTQAGGIACHTGRESCFYQRLDLSGQTPEWQTVDKVLKDPADIYHSSDTAKAIPKSNETQAHDVIPSDAKHSHHDNETTNRSILQQLDGVLAERKQADADSSYVASLYAKGLNKILEKVGEESTESIIAAKDFANCDENSNKAQYDDARHELIYEVADVWFHTLVGLAWFDIESDAVLNELGRRFGLSGIDEKAAR
;
A
#
# COMPACT_ATOMS: atom_id res chain seq x y z
N MET A 1 33.20 -3.08 26.53
CA MET A 1 32.15 -3.99 27.05
C MET A 1 31.87 -5.01 25.97
N THR A 2 31.71 -6.28 26.33
CA THR A 2 31.23 -7.30 25.41
C THR A 2 29.77 -7.01 25.06
N LEU A 3 29.41 -7.07 23.77
CA LEU A 3 28.01 -6.92 23.36
C LEU A 3 27.14 -7.98 24.04
N PRO A 4 25.92 -7.65 24.47
CA PRO A 4 24.92 -8.63 24.87
C PRO A 4 24.77 -9.74 23.82
N ALA A 5 24.52 -10.98 24.27
CA ALA A 5 24.46 -12.15 23.39
C ALA A 5 23.47 -11.99 22.21
N TRP A 6 22.35 -11.30 22.43
CA TRP A 6 21.36 -11.03 21.38
C TRP A 6 21.85 -10.03 20.33
N LEU A 7 22.69 -9.05 20.70
CA LEU A 7 23.32 -8.14 19.75
C LEU A 7 24.45 -8.81 18.97
N ALA A 8 25.13 -9.78 19.57
CA ALA A 8 26.18 -10.57 18.90
C ALA A 8 25.63 -11.50 17.81
N ALA A 9 24.33 -11.79 17.82
CA ALA A 9 23.67 -12.59 16.78
C ALA A 9 23.40 -11.80 15.48
N ILE A 10 23.60 -10.48 15.50
CA ILE A 10 23.28 -9.57 14.39
C ILE A 10 24.50 -9.37 13.50
N LYS A 11 24.29 -9.44 12.19
CA LYS A 11 25.30 -9.13 11.17
C LYS A 11 25.20 -7.66 10.77
N PHE A 12 26.03 -6.85 11.40
CA PHE A 12 26.28 -5.49 10.94
C PHE A 12 27.18 -5.52 9.70
N ASN A 13 27.00 -4.57 8.79
CA ASN A 13 27.88 -4.38 7.64
C ASN A 13 29.26 -3.85 8.07
N ASP A 14 30.16 -3.62 7.12
CA ASP A 14 31.53 -3.14 7.38
C ASP A 14 31.60 -1.77 8.09
N ASP A 15 30.54 -0.96 7.97
CA ASP A 15 30.40 0.33 8.67
C ASP A 15 29.85 0.17 10.10
N GLY A 16 29.58 -1.06 10.55
CA GLY A 16 28.94 -1.34 11.84
C GLY A 16 27.45 -0.98 11.87
N LEU A 17 26.78 -1.00 10.71
CA LEU A 17 25.39 -0.61 10.54
C LEU A 17 24.51 -1.76 10.05
N ILE A 18 23.24 -1.72 10.43
CA ILE A 18 22.18 -2.61 9.95
C ILE A 18 21.01 -1.78 9.40
N PRO A 19 20.42 -2.14 8.25
CA PRO A 19 19.16 -1.55 7.81
C PRO A 19 18.01 -1.92 8.77
N ALA A 20 17.26 -0.91 9.19
CA ALA A 20 16.06 -1.03 10.01
C ALA A 20 14.86 -0.45 9.25
N ILE A 21 13.87 -1.30 9.00
CA ILE A 21 12.61 -0.97 8.36
C ILE A 21 11.58 -0.68 9.44
N ALA A 22 10.99 0.52 9.44
CA ALA A 22 9.85 0.82 10.29
C ALA A 22 8.55 0.50 9.53
N GLN A 23 7.75 -0.39 10.08
CA GLN A 23 6.45 -0.79 9.59
C GLN A 23 5.38 -0.36 10.59
N ASP A 24 4.27 0.21 10.13
CA ASP A 24 3.16 0.53 11.01
C ASP A 24 2.57 -0.76 11.61
N HIS A 25 2.39 -0.74 12.93
CA HIS A 25 1.95 -1.91 13.70
C HIS A 25 0.52 -2.34 13.35
N LYS A 26 -0.33 -1.40 12.92
CA LYS A 26 -1.74 -1.69 12.64
C LYS A 26 -1.97 -1.99 11.16
N SER A 27 -1.48 -1.13 10.28
CA SER A 27 -1.76 -1.24 8.84
C SER A 27 -0.77 -2.11 8.08
N GLY A 28 0.37 -2.47 8.70
CA GLY A 28 1.46 -3.15 8.00
C GLY A 28 2.17 -2.26 6.95
N ARG A 29 1.80 -0.98 6.83
CA ARG A 29 2.41 -0.06 5.87
C ARG A 29 3.90 0.15 6.20
N ILE A 30 4.77 -0.02 5.21
CA ILE A 30 6.18 0.35 5.37
C ILE A 30 6.29 1.88 5.42
N LEU A 31 6.79 2.40 6.53
CA LEU A 31 6.86 3.84 6.80
C LEU A 31 8.20 4.43 6.36
N MET A 32 9.31 3.79 6.70
CA MET A 32 10.66 4.26 6.35
C MET A 32 11.70 3.17 6.52
N MET A 33 12.88 3.40 5.94
CA MET A 33 14.09 2.65 6.24
C MET A 33 15.14 3.64 6.75
N ALA A 34 15.85 3.27 7.81
CA ALA A 34 17.01 3.99 8.31
C ALA A 34 18.05 3.00 8.85
N TRP A 35 19.25 3.50 9.11
CA TRP A 35 20.35 2.67 9.62
C TRP A 35 20.35 2.67 11.15
N MET A 36 20.75 1.56 11.75
CA MET A 36 21.08 1.47 13.17
C MET A 36 22.51 0.95 13.34
N ASN A 37 23.26 1.50 14.28
CA ASN A 37 24.43 0.83 14.84
C ASN A 37 24.00 0.02 16.08
N ALA A 38 24.93 -0.73 16.68
CA ALA A 38 24.64 -1.53 17.87
C ALA A 38 24.06 -0.69 19.03
N GLU A 39 24.56 0.53 19.24
CA GLU A 39 24.08 1.44 20.29
C GLU A 39 22.64 1.92 20.04
N ALA A 40 22.32 2.32 18.80
CA ALA A 40 20.98 2.75 18.41
C ALA A 40 19.95 1.63 18.60
N LEU A 41 20.30 0.40 18.22
CA LEU A 41 19.45 -0.76 18.41
C LEU A 41 19.29 -1.12 19.90
N GLN A 42 20.38 -1.05 20.68
CA GLN A 42 20.34 -1.26 22.12
C GLN A 42 19.41 -0.27 22.80
N LEU A 43 19.54 1.02 22.47
CA LEU A 43 18.66 2.07 23.00
C LEU A 43 17.21 1.83 22.57
N THR A 44 16.97 1.50 21.30
CA THR A 44 15.62 1.20 20.80
C THR A 44 14.95 0.07 21.59
N ALA A 45 15.68 -1.01 21.87
CA ALA A 45 15.18 -2.13 22.66
C ALA A 45 14.92 -1.75 24.13
N GLN A 46 15.70 -0.84 24.69
CA GLN A 46 15.56 -0.38 26.09
C GLN A 46 14.43 0.63 26.27
N THR A 47 14.31 1.60 25.37
CA THR A 47 13.37 2.72 25.48
C THR A 47 12.05 2.44 24.78
N GLN A 48 11.95 1.36 24.00
CA GLN A 48 10.81 1.04 23.15
C GLN A 48 10.40 2.20 22.23
N THR A 49 11.39 3.00 21.81
CA THR A 49 11.21 4.11 20.88
C THR A 49 12.30 4.05 19.82
N ALA A 50 11.97 4.33 18.56
CA ALA A 50 12.91 4.13 17.48
C ALA A 50 14.08 5.13 17.53
N VAL A 51 15.29 4.61 17.71
CA VAL A 51 16.55 5.35 17.67
C VAL A 51 17.36 4.85 16.48
N TYR A 52 17.71 5.75 15.59
CA TYR A 52 18.50 5.44 14.39
C TYR A 52 19.91 6.03 14.49
N PHE A 53 20.80 5.60 13.60
CA PHE A 53 22.10 6.20 13.38
C PHE A 53 22.11 6.99 12.07
N SER A 54 22.35 8.29 12.17
CA SER A 54 22.42 9.17 11.01
C SER A 54 23.80 9.10 10.38
N ARG A 55 23.96 8.40 9.25
CA ARG A 55 25.23 8.27 8.53
C ARG A 55 25.89 9.61 8.20
N SER A 56 25.09 10.59 7.76
CA SER A 56 25.59 11.93 7.39
C SER A 56 26.04 12.77 8.58
N ARG A 57 25.45 12.57 9.77
CA ARG A 57 25.78 13.31 11.00
C ARG A 57 26.68 12.53 11.96
N ALA A 58 26.98 11.28 11.63
CA ALA A 58 27.71 10.32 12.45
C ALA A 58 27.27 10.28 13.93
N LYS A 59 25.95 10.34 14.16
CA LYS A 59 25.38 10.37 15.52
C LYS A 59 24.04 9.66 15.62
N LEU A 60 23.67 9.30 16.85
CA LEU A 60 22.34 8.83 17.19
C LEU A 60 21.28 9.88 16.86
N TRP A 61 20.11 9.39 16.45
CA TRP A 61 18.95 10.19 16.09
C TRP A 61 17.70 9.53 16.65
N HIS A 62 17.14 10.13 17.68
CA HIS A 62 15.84 9.75 18.22
C HIS A 62 14.77 10.25 17.26
N LYS A 63 14.01 9.33 16.64
CA LYS A 63 13.00 9.72 15.64
C LYS A 63 11.95 10.62 16.30
N GLY A 64 11.71 11.77 15.68
CA GLY A 64 10.72 12.72 16.16
C GLY A 64 11.15 13.60 17.34
N GLU A 65 12.40 13.52 17.82
CA GLU A 65 12.88 14.33 18.94
C GLU A 65 12.68 15.84 18.72
N SER A 66 12.85 16.32 17.49
CA SER A 66 12.65 17.74 17.14
C SER A 66 11.24 18.06 16.63
N SER A 67 10.53 17.09 16.03
CA SER A 67 9.24 17.34 15.35
C SER A 67 8.02 16.83 16.12
N GLY A 68 8.22 16.07 17.20
CA GLY A 68 7.17 15.33 17.91
C GLY A 68 6.69 14.06 17.22
N HIS A 69 7.16 13.75 16.00
CA HIS A 69 6.76 12.57 15.22
C HIS A 69 7.55 11.32 15.60
N THR A 70 7.43 10.92 16.86
CA THR A 70 8.10 9.77 17.45
C THR A 70 7.52 8.44 16.95
N GLN A 71 8.27 7.36 17.16
CA GLN A 71 7.86 6.00 16.82
C GLN A 71 7.98 5.14 18.07
N THR A 72 6.84 4.69 18.60
CA THR A 72 6.79 3.71 19.70
C THR A 72 6.95 2.32 19.10
N VAL A 73 7.90 1.53 19.59
CA VAL A 73 8.23 0.19 19.07
C VAL A 73 7.49 -0.87 19.86
N HIS A 74 6.78 -1.74 19.16
CA HIS A 74 5.99 -2.86 19.72
C HIS A 74 6.64 -4.21 19.49
N ASP A 75 7.36 -4.38 18.38
CA ASP A 75 8.06 -5.62 18.03
C ASP A 75 9.35 -5.29 17.25
N ILE A 76 10.37 -6.14 17.40
CA ILE A 76 11.65 -6.05 16.70
C ILE A 76 11.94 -7.44 16.12
N ARG A 77 11.88 -7.55 14.79
CA ARG A 77 12.14 -8.79 14.06
C ARG A 77 13.44 -8.69 13.29
N LEU A 78 14.10 -9.83 13.18
CA LEU A 78 15.33 -10.02 12.45
C LEU A 78 15.04 -10.98 11.30
N ASP A 79 15.64 -10.76 10.14
CA ASP A 79 15.48 -11.64 8.99
C ASP A 79 16.31 -12.94 9.11
N CYS A 80 16.24 -13.80 8.08
CA CYS A 80 16.74 -15.17 8.14
C CYS A 80 18.26 -15.28 8.26
N ASP A 81 18.99 -14.30 7.76
CA ASP A 81 20.45 -14.20 7.78
C ASP A 81 20.97 -13.08 8.68
N ALA A 82 20.08 -12.42 9.42
CA ALA A 82 20.37 -11.52 10.51
C ALA A 82 21.06 -10.20 10.11
N ASP A 83 20.79 -9.72 8.89
CA ASP A 83 21.33 -8.46 8.37
C ASP A 83 20.27 -7.41 8.04
N VAL A 84 18.99 -7.67 8.33
CA VAL A 84 17.91 -6.67 8.29
C VAL A 84 17.00 -6.77 9.51
N ILE A 85 16.60 -5.62 10.05
CA ILE A 85 15.61 -5.51 11.12
C ILE A 85 14.30 -4.91 10.61
N VAL A 86 13.18 -5.45 11.08
CA VAL A 86 11.86 -4.82 10.98
C VAL A 86 11.39 -4.39 12.38
N LEU A 87 11.07 -3.11 12.52
CA LEU A 87 10.41 -2.55 13.69
C LEU A 87 8.92 -2.42 13.39
N SER A 88 8.09 -3.08 14.20
CA SER A 88 6.65 -2.80 14.23
C SER A 88 6.41 -1.61 15.13
N VAL A 89 5.93 -0.48 14.59
CA VAL A 89 5.84 0.80 15.31
C VAL A 89 4.46 1.44 15.25
N THR A 90 4.11 2.23 16.26
CA THR A 90 3.06 3.26 16.13
C THR A 90 3.71 4.61 15.87
N GLN A 91 3.35 5.24 14.75
CA GLN A 91 3.85 6.56 14.36
C GLN A 91 3.02 7.68 14.99
N ALA A 92 3.64 8.49 15.85
CA ALA A 92 3.00 9.68 16.39
C ALA A 92 2.89 10.78 15.32
N GLY A 93 1.74 11.45 15.29
CA GLY A 93 1.44 12.56 14.38
C GLY A 93 1.19 12.19 12.92
N GLY A 94 0.99 10.90 12.61
CA GLY A 94 0.51 10.42 11.31
C GLY A 94 1.49 10.54 10.15
N ILE A 95 2.71 11.03 10.38
CA ILE A 95 3.74 11.18 9.34
C ILE A 95 5.09 10.65 9.82
N ALA A 96 5.67 9.72 9.08
CA ALA A 96 7.07 9.33 9.29
C ALA A 96 8.02 10.22 8.48
N CYS A 97 7.55 10.72 7.33
CA CYS A 97 8.35 11.44 6.35
C CYS A 97 8.37 12.95 6.62
N HIS A 98 9.56 13.56 6.49
CA HIS A 98 9.75 15.01 6.60
C HIS A 98 9.07 15.79 5.45
N THR A 99 8.61 15.12 4.39
CA THR A 99 7.82 15.75 3.33
C THR A 99 6.34 15.89 3.70
N GLY A 100 5.96 15.61 4.96
CA GLY A 100 4.57 15.69 5.37
C GLY A 100 3.71 14.48 5.07
N ARG A 101 4.32 13.35 4.70
CA ARG A 101 3.61 12.14 4.28
C ARG A 101 3.72 11.04 5.32
N GLU A 102 2.75 10.14 5.31
CA GLU A 102 2.73 8.96 6.17
C GLU A 102 4.00 8.13 6.01
N SER A 103 4.37 7.80 4.77
CA SER A 103 5.54 6.99 4.42
C SER A 103 6.55 7.76 3.58
N CYS A 104 7.84 7.41 3.71
CA CYS A 104 8.90 7.83 2.80
C CYS A 104 8.76 7.19 1.41
N PHE A 105 8.03 6.07 1.29
CA PHE A 105 7.85 5.31 0.05
C PHE A 105 6.61 5.80 -0.73
N TYR A 106 6.50 7.12 -0.90
CA TYR A 106 5.35 7.78 -1.55
C TYR A 106 5.47 7.91 -3.08
N GLN A 107 6.61 7.51 -3.64
CA GLN A 107 6.81 7.40 -5.08
C GLN A 107 6.61 5.94 -5.49
N ARG A 108 5.78 5.71 -6.50
CA ARG A 108 5.61 4.41 -7.14
C ARG A 108 6.11 4.52 -8.57
N LEU A 109 6.92 3.56 -9.01
CA LEU A 109 7.28 3.45 -10.42
C LEU A 109 6.07 2.89 -11.17
N ASP A 110 5.46 3.70 -12.02
CA ASP A 110 4.41 3.28 -12.93
C ASP A 110 5.04 2.53 -14.11
N LEU A 111 4.62 1.28 -14.27
CA LEU A 111 5.09 0.36 -15.31
C LEU A 111 4.03 0.14 -16.41
N SER A 112 2.93 0.90 -16.37
CA SER A 112 1.84 0.76 -17.35
C SER A 112 2.15 1.39 -18.71
N GLY A 113 3.06 2.37 -18.75
CA GLY A 113 3.51 3.03 -19.97
C GLY A 113 4.67 2.31 -20.68
N GLN A 114 4.97 2.73 -21.92
CA GLN A 114 6.14 2.23 -22.67
C GLN A 114 7.48 2.58 -22.00
N THR A 115 7.50 3.63 -21.18
CA THR A 115 8.66 4.03 -20.37
C THR A 115 8.23 4.09 -18.92
N PRO A 116 8.96 3.43 -17.99
CA PRO A 116 8.69 3.54 -16.56
C PRO A 116 8.80 4.98 -16.06
N GLU A 117 7.79 5.43 -15.32
CA GLU A 117 7.74 6.80 -14.78
C GLU A 117 7.43 6.82 -13.29
N TRP A 118 8.15 7.63 -12.52
CA TRP A 118 7.88 7.81 -11.09
C TRP A 118 6.64 8.68 -10.89
N GLN A 119 5.68 8.18 -10.11
CA GLN A 119 4.46 8.89 -9.75
C GLN A 119 4.35 9.05 -8.24
N THR A 120 3.94 10.25 -7.81
CA THR A 120 3.55 10.50 -6.42
C THR A 120 2.18 9.90 -6.16
N VAL A 121 2.12 8.90 -5.28
CA VAL A 121 0.85 8.19 -4.98
C VAL A 121 0.29 8.50 -3.60
N ASP A 122 1.11 9.09 -2.70
CA ASP A 122 0.62 9.51 -1.39
C ASP A 122 0.43 11.02 -1.28
N LYS A 123 -0.66 11.39 -0.61
CA LYS A 123 -1.03 12.77 -0.25
C LYS A 123 -0.13 13.31 0.86
N VAL A 124 0.16 14.61 0.80
CA VAL A 124 0.78 15.35 1.91
C VAL A 124 -0.28 15.55 3.01
N LEU A 125 -0.02 15.01 4.20
CA LEU A 125 -0.91 15.08 5.36
C LEU A 125 -0.61 16.27 6.27
N LYS A 126 0.64 16.77 6.25
CA LYS A 126 1.08 17.95 7.00
C LYS A 126 2.05 18.78 6.16
N ASP A 127 1.96 20.10 6.20
CA ASP A 127 2.92 20.94 5.47
C ASP A 127 4.34 20.72 6.03
N PRO A 128 5.37 20.44 5.18
CA PRO A 128 6.76 20.34 5.62
C PRO A 128 7.27 21.53 6.43
N ALA A 129 6.80 22.75 6.15
CA ALA A 129 7.15 23.93 6.92
C ALA A 129 6.70 23.81 8.38
N ASP A 130 5.55 23.20 8.64
CA ASP A 130 4.96 23.05 9.98
C ASP A 130 5.57 21.89 10.79
N ILE A 131 6.56 21.18 10.26
CA ILE A 131 7.22 20.03 10.91
C ILE A 131 8.40 20.48 11.78
N TYR A 132 9.05 21.60 11.42
CA TYR A 132 10.29 22.06 12.06
C TYR A 132 10.16 23.42 12.79
N HIS A 133 8.95 23.96 12.96
CA HIS A 133 8.75 25.25 13.62
C HIS A 133 8.05 25.12 14.99
N SER A 134 8.88 25.10 16.04
CA SER A 134 8.50 25.46 17.41
C SER A 134 9.56 26.36 18.04
N SER A 135 9.78 27.55 17.47
CA SER A 135 10.27 28.76 18.18
C SER A 135 10.48 29.91 17.18
N ASP A 136 9.52 30.83 17.09
CA ASP A 136 9.78 32.25 17.40
C ASP A 136 8.51 33.08 17.20
N THR A 137 8.25 33.92 18.19
CA THR A 137 7.12 34.84 18.28
C THR A 137 7.37 36.13 17.49
N ALA A 138 6.28 36.61 16.88
CA ALA A 138 5.95 37.99 16.54
C ALA A 138 6.74 38.72 15.43
N LYS A 139 6.03 39.05 14.34
CA LYS A 139 5.57 40.44 14.08
C LYS A 139 4.58 40.50 12.92
N ALA A 140 3.75 41.52 12.96
CA ALA A 140 2.47 41.64 12.29
C ALA A 140 2.48 42.71 11.17
N ILE A 141 1.58 42.53 10.18
CA ILE A 141 0.74 43.57 9.49
C ILE A 141 1.44 44.43 8.39
N PRO A 142 0.78 45.00 7.33
CA PRO A 142 -0.52 44.74 6.65
C PRO A 142 -0.57 44.82 5.08
N LYS A 143 -1.70 44.31 4.51
CA LYS A 143 -2.63 44.82 3.45
C LYS A 143 -2.14 45.32 2.07
N SER A 144 -2.81 44.84 1.02
CA SER A 144 -3.68 45.59 0.05
C SER A 144 -4.15 44.62 -1.07
N ASN A 145 -5.45 44.37 -1.29
CA ASN A 145 -6.53 45.15 -1.93
C ASN A 145 -6.66 44.91 -3.46
N GLU A 146 -7.82 44.35 -3.86
CA GLU A 146 -8.61 44.57 -5.10
C GLU A 146 -7.93 44.16 -6.45
N THR A 147 -8.57 43.76 -7.58
CA THR A 147 -9.92 43.94 -8.13
C THR A 147 -10.17 42.91 -9.26
N GLN A 148 -11.44 42.80 -9.65
CA GLN A 148 -12.11 42.01 -10.70
C GLN A 148 -11.68 42.21 -12.16
N ALA A 149 -12.13 41.26 -13.01
CA ALA A 149 -12.85 41.43 -14.32
C ALA A 149 -12.27 40.52 -15.43
N HIS A 150 -13.02 39.49 -15.87
CA HIS A 150 -13.83 39.43 -17.10
C HIS A 150 -13.03 39.36 -18.41
N ASP A 151 -13.22 38.28 -19.18
CA ASP A 151 -13.72 38.40 -20.56
C ASP A 151 -14.15 37.06 -21.20
N VAL A 152 -15.03 37.22 -22.18
CA VAL A 152 -15.94 36.24 -22.80
C VAL A 152 -15.39 35.66 -24.11
N ILE A 153 -15.90 34.46 -24.45
CA ILE A 153 -15.74 33.58 -25.64
C ILE A 153 -15.96 34.27 -27.01
N PRO A 154 -15.51 33.69 -28.15
CA PRO A 154 -16.40 32.86 -29.01
C PRO A 154 -15.69 31.67 -29.71
N SER A 155 -16.19 30.43 -29.62
CA SER A 155 -17.12 29.68 -30.51
C SER A 155 -16.62 29.24 -31.91
N ASP A 156 -16.63 27.91 -32.09
CA ASP A 156 -16.93 27.09 -33.28
C ASP A 156 -16.02 27.04 -34.53
N ALA A 157 -15.54 25.82 -34.83
CA ALA A 157 -15.65 25.19 -36.16
C ALA A 157 -15.52 23.65 -36.08
N LYS A 158 -16.34 22.96 -36.88
CA LYS A 158 -16.66 21.53 -36.88
C LYS A 158 -15.80 20.69 -37.86
N HIS A 159 -15.91 19.37 -37.65
CA HIS A 159 -15.79 18.22 -38.57
C HIS A 159 -14.43 17.51 -38.71
N SER A 160 -14.39 16.24 -38.29
CA SER A 160 -14.73 15.13 -39.19
C SER A 160 -14.96 13.82 -38.42
N HIS A 161 -16.06 13.16 -38.75
CA HIS A 161 -16.40 11.80 -38.33
C HIS A 161 -15.35 10.80 -38.82
N HIS A 162 -14.80 10.02 -37.90
CA HIS A 162 -14.33 8.68 -38.21
C HIS A 162 -15.00 7.72 -37.23
N ASP A 163 -15.90 6.90 -37.76
CA ASP A 163 -16.48 5.76 -37.06
C ASP A 163 -15.35 4.82 -36.62
N ASN A 164 -15.25 4.60 -35.31
CA ASN A 164 -14.66 3.38 -34.78
C ASN A 164 -15.47 3.05 -33.53
N GLU A 165 -16.13 1.89 -33.53
CA GLU A 165 -16.85 1.36 -32.38
C GLU A 165 -15.89 1.23 -31.19
N THR A 166 -15.85 2.24 -30.33
CA THR A 166 -15.22 2.13 -29.02
C THR A 166 -16.15 1.26 -28.17
N THR A 167 -16.03 -0.07 -28.28
CA THR A 167 -16.79 -1.00 -27.45
C THR A 167 -16.47 -0.69 -25.99
N ASN A 168 -17.47 -0.22 -25.24
CA ASN A 168 -17.33 0.16 -23.84
C ASN A 168 -17.20 -1.14 -23.01
N ARG A 169 -16.00 -1.70 -22.92
CA ARG A 169 -15.73 -2.98 -22.24
C ARG A 169 -15.79 -2.82 -20.72
N SER A 170 -16.41 -3.77 -20.03
CA SER A 170 -16.44 -3.82 -18.56
C SER A 170 -15.03 -3.99 -17.98
N ILE A 171 -14.84 -3.69 -16.69
CA ILE A 171 -13.54 -3.92 -16.02
C ILE A 171 -13.10 -5.38 -16.08
N LEU A 172 -14.05 -6.33 -16.01
CA LEU A 172 -13.76 -7.76 -16.08
C LEU A 172 -13.30 -8.17 -17.49
N GLN A 173 -13.93 -7.63 -18.53
CA GLN A 173 -13.52 -7.85 -19.93
C GLN A 173 -12.16 -7.20 -20.25
N GLN A 174 -11.84 -6.08 -19.61
CA GLN A 174 -10.51 -5.47 -19.71
C GLN A 174 -9.47 -6.36 -19.00
N LEU A 175 -9.79 -6.88 -17.82
CA LEU A 175 -8.94 -7.82 -17.10
C LEU A 175 -8.71 -9.11 -17.89
N ASP A 176 -9.74 -9.71 -18.50
CA ASP A 176 -9.59 -10.91 -19.34
C ASP A 176 -8.53 -10.70 -20.45
N GLY A 177 -8.57 -9.55 -21.12
CA GLY A 177 -7.58 -9.18 -22.13
C GLY A 177 -6.16 -9.13 -21.57
N VAL A 178 -5.98 -8.49 -20.41
CA VAL A 178 -4.69 -8.41 -19.72
C VAL A 178 -4.22 -9.81 -19.28
N LEU A 179 -5.09 -10.63 -18.70
CA LEU A 179 -4.73 -11.95 -18.21
C LEU A 179 -4.33 -12.91 -19.34
N ALA A 180 -5.00 -12.83 -20.49
CA ALA A 180 -4.65 -13.58 -21.69
C ALA A 180 -3.29 -13.14 -22.25
N GLU A 181 -3.05 -11.82 -22.35
CA GLU A 181 -1.78 -11.26 -22.82
C GLU A 181 -0.60 -11.72 -21.94
N ARG A 182 -0.79 -11.68 -20.61
CA ARG A 182 0.28 -12.01 -19.65
C ARG A 182 0.56 -13.51 -19.50
N LYS A 183 -0.27 -14.39 -20.06
CA LYS A 183 -0.08 -15.85 -19.98
C LYS A 183 1.18 -16.34 -20.71
N GLN A 184 1.59 -15.64 -21.77
CA GLN A 184 2.80 -15.96 -22.55
C GLN A 184 3.94 -14.96 -22.30
N ALA A 185 3.75 -14.02 -21.37
CA ALA A 185 4.76 -13.02 -21.06
C ALA A 185 5.84 -13.61 -20.15
N ASP A 186 7.03 -13.00 -20.19
CA ASP A 186 8.13 -13.39 -19.31
C ASP A 186 7.71 -13.30 -17.85
N ALA A 187 8.14 -14.27 -17.04
CA ALA A 187 7.75 -14.41 -15.64
C ALA A 187 7.98 -13.14 -14.81
N ASP A 188 9.02 -12.37 -15.14
CA ASP A 188 9.42 -11.16 -14.42
C ASP A 188 8.73 -9.88 -14.94
N SER A 189 7.89 -10.00 -16.00
CA SER A 189 7.24 -8.85 -16.65
C SER A 189 6.01 -8.32 -15.89
N SER A 190 5.40 -9.13 -15.04
CA SER A 190 4.31 -8.73 -14.14
C SER A 190 4.03 -9.78 -13.06
N TYR A 191 3.29 -9.37 -12.04
CA TYR A 191 2.76 -10.29 -11.03
C TYR A 191 1.98 -11.46 -11.66
N VAL A 192 1.09 -11.18 -12.60
CA VAL A 192 0.30 -12.20 -13.33
C VAL A 192 1.20 -13.17 -14.09
N ALA A 193 2.19 -12.67 -14.82
CA ALA A 193 3.14 -13.52 -15.53
C ALA A 193 3.94 -14.41 -14.55
N SER A 194 4.32 -13.87 -13.39
CA SER A 194 5.00 -14.63 -12.35
C SER A 194 4.12 -15.74 -11.75
N LEU A 195 2.81 -15.49 -11.61
CA LEU A 195 1.86 -16.50 -11.14
C LEU A 195 1.73 -17.63 -12.17
N TYR A 196 1.61 -17.29 -13.45
CA TYR A 196 1.60 -18.27 -14.54
C TYR A 196 2.89 -19.09 -14.58
N ALA A 197 4.05 -18.46 -14.44
CA ALA A 197 5.34 -19.14 -14.41
C ALA A 197 5.49 -20.08 -13.20
N LYS A 198 4.94 -19.70 -12.03
CA LYS A 198 4.89 -20.55 -10.82
C LYS A 198 3.87 -21.70 -10.93
N GLY A 199 2.98 -21.63 -11.92
CA GLY A 199 2.05 -22.69 -12.26
C GLY A 199 0.76 -22.71 -11.44
N LEU A 200 -0.17 -23.57 -11.87
CA LEU A 200 -1.53 -23.67 -11.35
C LEU A 200 -1.62 -23.76 -9.82
N ASN A 201 -0.77 -24.57 -9.18
CA ASN A 201 -0.83 -24.74 -7.72
C ASN A 201 -0.63 -23.41 -6.98
N LYS A 202 0.28 -22.54 -7.44
CA LYS A 202 0.50 -21.24 -6.79
C LYS A 202 -0.68 -20.29 -7.00
N ILE A 203 -1.31 -20.35 -8.17
CA ILE A 203 -2.53 -19.59 -8.47
C ILE A 203 -3.66 -20.01 -7.53
N LEU A 204 -3.89 -21.32 -7.38
CA LEU A 204 -4.94 -21.87 -6.51
C LEU A 204 -4.65 -21.62 -5.02
N GLU A 205 -3.39 -21.64 -4.61
CA GLU A 205 -2.98 -21.25 -3.25
C GLU A 205 -3.42 -19.82 -2.93
N LYS A 206 -3.18 -18.87 -3.84
CA LYS A 206 -3.66 -17.49 -3.69
C LYS A 206 -5.18 -17.42 -3.60
N VAL A 207 -5.92 -18.10 -4.48
CA VAL A 207 -7.40 -18.15 -4.39
C VAL A 207 -7.87 -18.57 -2.99
N GLY A 208 -7.23 -19.56 -2.37
CA GLY A 208 -7.56 -20.01 -1.02
C GLY A 208 -7.16 -19.02 0.09
N GLU A 209 -6.00 -18.37 -0.05
CA GLU A 209 -5.50 -17.33 0.86
C GLU A 209 -6.47 -16.15 0.92
N GLU A 210 -6.76 -15.52 -0.24
CA GLU A 210 -7.66 -14.37 -0.33
C GLU A 210 -9.09 -14.72 0.11
N SER A 211 -9.53 -15.96 -0.15
CA SER A 211 -10.85 -16.43 0.31
C SER A 211 -10.91 -16.46 1.84
N THR A 212 -9.81 -16.83 2.50
CA THR A 212 -9.74 -16.85 3.96
C THR A 212 -9.64 -15.44 4.52
N GLU A 213 -8.85 -14.57 3.89
CA GLU A 213 -8.68 -13.18 4.28
C GLU A 213 -9.99 -12.40 4.15
N SER A 214 -10.75 -12.57 3.06
CA SER A 214 -12.08 -11.96 2.91
C SER A 214 -13.09 -12.43 3.96
N ILE A 215 -13.03 -13.69 4.41
CA ILE A 215 -13.86 -14.19 5.52
C ILE A 215 -13.49 -13.48 6.82
N ILE A 216 -12.19 -13.28 7.08
CA ILE A 216 -11.71 -12.58 8.28
C ILE A 216 -12.14 -11.10 8.21
N ALA A 217 -11.90 -10.41 7.11
CA ALA A 217 -12.30 -9.02 6.90
C ALA A 217 -13.82 -8.83 7.07
N ALA A 218 -14.64 -9.78 6.59
CA ALA A 218 -16.09 -9.74 6.78
C ALA A 218 -16.48 -9.84 8.27
N LYS A 219 -15.80 -10.71 9.03
CA LYS A 219 -16.03 -10.83 10.48
C LYS A 219 -15.60 -9.58 11.23
N ASP A 220 -14.49 -8.97 10.83
CA ASP A 220 -13.99 -7.76 11.48
C ASP A 220 -14.90 -6.57 11.20
N PHE A 221 -15.36 -6.43 9.96
CA PHE A 221 -16.35 -5.42 9.58
C PHE A 221 -17.67 -5.59 10.35
N ALA A 222 -18.14 -6.83 10.55
CA ALA A 222 -19.35 -7.10 11.31
C ALA A 222 -19.28 -6.68 12.79
N ASN A 223 -18.08 -6.49 13.35
CA ASN A 223 -17.85 -6.00 14.71
C ASN A 223 -17.65 -4.48 14.78
N CYS A 224 -17.75 -3.77 13.65
CA CYS A 224 -17.63 -2.32 13.58
C CYS A 224 -19.01 -1.64 13.64
N ASP A 225 -19.08 -0.51 14.33
CA ASP A 225 -20.27 0.35 14.39
C ASP A 225 -19.91 1.74 13.87
N GLU A 226 -20.56 2.14 12.79
CA GLU A 226 -20.38 3.44 12.13
C GLU A 226 -20.63 4.62 13.10
N ASN A 227 -21.60 4.48 14.01
CA ASN A 227 -21.94 5.54 14.95
C ASN A 227 -20.92 5.68 16.08
N SER A 228 -20.27 4.57 16.43
CA SER A 228 -19.25 4.53 17.48
C SER A 228 -17.90 5.00 16.97
N ASN A 229 -17.48 4.54 15.78
CA ASN A 229 -16.19 4.90 15.19
C ASN A 229 -16.22 4.80 13.66
N LYS A 230 -16.62 5.91 13.02
CA LYS A 230 -16.72 6.00 11.56
C LYS A 230 -15.42 5.68 10.82
N ALA A 231 -14.27 6.12 11.32
CA ALA A 231 -12.99 5.84 10.66
C ALA A 231 -12.68 4.34 10.62
N GLN A 232 -12.84 3.65 11.75
CA GLN A 232 -12.66 2.21 11.81
C GLN A 232 -13.68 1.44 10.95
N TYR A 233 -14.93 1.92 10.92
CA TYR A 233 -15.96 1.36 10.06
C TYR A 233 -15.59 1.49 8.58
N ASP A 234 -15.16 2.68 8.15
CA ASP A 234 -14.76 2.95 6.77
C ASP A 234 -13.52 2.13 6.37
N ASP A 235 -12.54 1.99 7.27
CA ASP A 235 -11.34 1.16 7.06
C ASP A 235 -11.70 -0.32 6.93
N ALA A 236 -12.48 -0.88 7.86
CA ALA A 236 -12.90 -2.28 7.81
C ALA A 236 -13.81 -2.57 6.60
N ARG A 237 -14.62 -1.60 6.19
CA ARG A 237 -15.41 -1.68 4.96
C ARG A 237 -14.51 -1.70 3.73
N HIS A 238 -13.45 -0.90 3.72
CA HIS A 238 -12.49 -0.87 2.62
C HIS A 238 -11.74 -2.19 2.50
N GLU A 239 -11.26 -2.72 3.63
CA GLU A 239 -10.56 -4.01 3.69
C GLU A 239 -11.43 -5.14 3.13
N LEU A 240 -12.69 -5.22 3.57
CA LEU A 240 -13.61 -6.22 3.04
C LEU A 240 -13.77 -6.12 1.51
N ILE A 241 -13.85 -4.90 0.96
CA ILE A 241 -13.95 -4.70 -0.49
C ILE A 241 -12.64 -5.12 -1.18
N TYR A 242 -11.49 -4.80 -0.58
CA TYR A 242 -10.17 -5.10 -1.11
C TYR A 242 -9.95 -6.62 -1.20
N GLU A 243 -10.16 -7.34 -0.09
CA GLU A 243 -10.00 -8.79 -0.03
C GLU A 243 -10.96 -9.53 -0.95
N VAL A 244 -12.21 -9.06 -1.06
CA VAL A 244 -13.17 -9.62 -2.03
C VAL A 244 -12.72 -9.35 -3.47
N ALA A 245 -12.11 -8.19 -3.75
CA ALA A 245 -11.57 -7.90 -5.07
C ALA A 245 -10.39 -8.83 -5.41
N ASP A 246 -9.53 -9.16 -4.44
CA ASP A 246 -8.41 -10.07 -4.63
C ASP A 246 -8.88 -11.53 -4.84
N VAL A 247 -9.93 -11.96 -4.13
CA VAL A 247 -10.62 -13.24 -4.43
C VAL A 247 -11.08 -13.28 -5.89
N TRP A 248 -11.74 -12.23 -6.37
CA TRP A 248 -12.23 -12.16 -7.75
C TRP A 248 -11.06 -12.16 -8.73
N PHE A 249 -10.05 -11.32 -8.50
CA PHE A 249 -8.87 -11.23 -9.36
C PHE A 249 -8.15 -12.57 -9.49
N HIS A 250 -7.84 -13.22 -8.36
CA HIS A 250 -7.15 -14.51 -8.37
C HIS A 250 -8.00 -15.64 -8.95
N THR A 251 -9.33 -15.58 -8.79
CA THR A 251 -10.25 -16.49 -9.48
C THR A 251 -10.21 -16.29 -10.99
N LEU A 252 -10.18 -15.04 -11.48
CA LEU A 252 -10.04 -14.74 -12.91
C LEU A 252 -8.70 -15.23 -13.47
N VAL A 253 -7.58 -15.07 -12.74
CA VAL A 253 -6.28 -15.67 -13.13
C VAL A 253 -6.41 -17.19 -13.23
N GLY A 254 -7.12 -17.82 -12.29
CA GLY A 254 -7.41 -19.25 -12.30
C GLY A 254 -8.27 -19.69 -13.51
N LEU A 255 -9.25 -18.89 -13.92
CA LEU A 255 -10.07 -19.17 -15.11
C LEU A 255 -9.24 -19.00 -16.40
N ALA A 256 -8.47 -17.91 -16.48
CA ALA A 256 -7.61 -17.63 -17.62
C ALA A 256 -6.49 -18.67 -17.80
N TRP A 257 -6.04 -19.33 -16.73
CA TRP A 257 -5.19 -20.52 -16.83
C TRP A 257 -5.80 -21.60 -17.73
N PHE A 258 -7.12 -21.79 -17.67
CA PHE A 258 -7.87 -22.74 -18.50
C PHE A 258 -8.48 -22.13 -19.77
N ASP A 259 -8.06 -20.91 -20.14
CA ASP A 259 -8.59 -20.17 -21.29
C ASP A 259 -10.12 -19.92 -21.20
N ILE A 260 -10.60 -19.70 -19.96
CA ILE A 260 -11.99 -19.36 -19.68
C ILE A 260 -12.06 -17.87 -19.33
N GLU A 261 -12.88 -17.11 -20.07
CA GLU A 261 -13.11 -15.68 -19.84
C GLU A 261 -14.17 -15.44 -18.76
N SER A 262 -14.13 -14.26 -18.12
CA SER A 262 -15.05 -13.87 -17.05
C SER A 262 -16.53 -13.94 -17.45
N ASP A 263 -16.85 -13.65 -18.72
CA ASP A 263 -18.21 -13.71 -19.26
C ASP A 263 -18.83 -15.11 -19.16
N ALA A 264 -18.03 -16.19 -19.16
CA ALA A 264 -18.54 -17.54 -18.96
C ALA A 264 -19.18 -17.73 -17.57
N VAL A 265 -18.55 -17.16 -16.53
CA VAL A 265 -19.08 -17.20 -15.16
C VAL A 265 -20.28 -16.27 -15.02
N LEU A 266 -20.21 -15.06 -15.60
CA LEU A 266 -21.33 -14.11 -15.58
C LEU A 266 -22.57 -14.67 -16.30
N ASN A 267 -22.39 -15.35 -17.43
CA ASN A 267 -23.47 -16.03 -18.14
C ASN A 267 -24.09 -17.15 -17.29
N GLU A 268 -23.27 -17.92 -16.58
CA GLU A 268 -23.78 -18.96 -15.66
C GLU A 268 -24.51 -18.36 -14.46
N LEU A 269 -24.03 -17.25 -13.89
CA LEU A 269 -24.74 -16.50 -12.86
C LEU A 269 -26.07 -15.95 -13.39
N GLY A 270 -26.08 -15.39 -14.60
CA GLY A 270 -27.28 -14.92 -15.30
C GLY A 270 -28.29 -16.03 -15.54
N ARG A 271 -27.85 -17.24 -15.91
CA ARG A 271 -28.70 -18.43 -16.05
C ARG A 271 -29.37 -18.83 -14.73
N ARG A 272 -28.66 -18.68 -13.60
CA ARG A 272 -29.17 -18.97 -12.24
C ARG A 272 -30.02 -17.83 -11.67
N PHE A 273 -29.90 -16.62 -12.22
CA PHE A 273 -30.61 -15.46 -11.72
C PHE A 273 -32.13 -15.66 -11.83
N GLY A 274 -32.82 -15.58 -10.69
CA GLY A 274 -34.26 -15.83 -10.59
C GLY A 274 -34.67 -17.28 -10.32
N LEU A 275 -33.74 -18.23 -10.25
CA LEU A 275 -33.98 -19.59 -9.75
C LEU A 275 -33.67 -19.63 -8.25
N SER A 276 -34.53 -20.24 -7.43
CA SER A 276 -34.21 -20.42 -6.01
C SER A 276 -33.12 -21.49 -5.87
N GLY A 277 -32.18 -21.30 -4.93
CA GLY A 277 -31.13 -22.29 -4.66
C GLY A 277 -31.66 -23.65 -4.20
N ILE A 278 -32.92 -23.73 -3.77
CA ILE A 278 -33.62 -24.97 -3.43
C ILE A 278 -34.07 -25.68 -4.72
N ASP A 279 -34.62 -24.94 -5.68
CA ASP A 279 -35.09 -25.49 -6.97
C ASP A 279 -33.91 -25.98 -7.82
N GLU A 280 -32.78 -25.25 -7.81
CA GLU A 280 -31.57 -25.67 -8.53
C GLU A 280 -30.99 -26.96 -7.93
N LYS A 281 -30.99 -27.10 -6.61
CA LYS A 281 -30.49 -28.29 -5.92
C LYS A 281 -31.39 -29.51 -6.10
N ALA A 282 -32.69 -29.30 -6.31
CA ALA A 282 -33.65 -30.36 -6.62
C ALA A 282 -33.56 -30.86 -8.08
N ALA A 283 -32.93 -30.09 -8.98
CA ALA A 283 -32.79 -30.38 -10.40
C ALA A 283 -31.44 -31.02 -10.81
N ARG A 284 -30.49 -31.16 -9.88
CA ARG A 284 -29.17 -31.81 -10.07
C ARG A 284 -29.18 -33.22 -9.48
#